data_AF-X1PSJ4-F1
#
_entry.id   AF-X1PSJ4-F1
#
_cell.length_a   1.000
_cell.length_b   1.000
_cell.length_c   1.000
_cell.angle_alpha   90.00
_cell.angle_beta   90.00
_cell.angle_gamma   90.00
#
_symmetry.space_group_name_H-M   'P 1'
#
loop_
_entity.id
_entity.type
_entity.pdbx_description
1 polymer ?
#
loop_
_entity_poly.entity_id
_entity_poly.type
_entity_poly.pdbx_seq_one_letter_code
_entity_poly.pdbx_strand_id
1 'polypeptide(L)'
;IVNNLANFLTELKGRVGIIAKGCDSRSIVSLIQDNKVAREDVVILGIPCPGIIDLSKVEELIGKDRDELEAIIREGDKVVITADGKRSEFSITEVLFDNCLGCELPTPQEYDILLGEPTLPVTDRSASQAKIEQLKGMPPQPRWEFWSNELSRCIRCYACRNVCPACFCQRCFVEETEPQWLMPVPRWQDNLMFQVIRNIHVAGRCTDCGECERACPVNIPLRSLTKEMYDIVGELFHFKAGMDKDTAPLMTHYEQEEAEDFI
;
A
#
# COMPACT_ATOMS: atom_id res chain seq x y z
N ILE A 1 9.25 11.89 -4.39
CA ILE A 1 8.20 11.28 -3.54
C ILE A 1 6.97 11.09 -4.41
N VAL A 2 6.54 9.86 -4.67
CA VAL A 2 5.43 9.54 -5.59
C VAL A 2 4.26 8.95 -4.79
N ASN A 3 3.45 9.77 -4.11
CA ASN A 3 2.35 9.24 -3.28
C ASN A 3 1.19 8.69 -4.12
N ASN A 4 0.34 7.87 -3.52
CA ASN A 4 -0.97 7.56 -4.09
C ASN A 4 -1.91 8.76 -3.87
N LEU A 5 -2.12 9.53 -4.93
CA LEU A 5 -2.89 10.78 -4.89
C LEU A 5 -4.39 10.57 -4.67
N ALA A 6 -4.88 9.33 -4.77
CA ALA A 6 -6.29 9.02 -4.56
C ALA A 6 -6.77 9.34 -3.13
N ASN A 7 -5.85 9.41 -2.15
CA ASN A 7 -6.22 9.74 -0.77
C ASN A 7 -6.82 11.15 -0.62
N PHE A 8 -6.51 12.08 -1.53
CA PHE A 8 -7.03 13.45 -1.48
C PHE A 8 -8.41 13.58 -2.13
N LEU A 9 -8.85 12.60 -2.93
CA LEU A 9 -10.09 12.73 -3.71
C LEU A 9 -11.33 12.90 -2.84
N THR A 10 -11.35 12.35 -1.64
CA THR A 10 -12.50 12.44 -0.73
C THR A 10 -12.65 13.81 -0.07
N GLU A 11 -11.62 14.65 -0.12
CA GLU A 11 -11.61 15.99 0.49
C GLU A 11 -11.82 17.11 -0.54
N LEU A 12 -11.62 16.81 -1.83
CA LEU A 12 -11.76 17.77 -2.92
C LEU A 12 -13.22 17.89 -3.38
N LYS A 13 -13.59 19.08 -3.86
CA LYS A 13 -14.94 19.38 -4.36
C LYS A 13 -14.91 19.72 -5.84
N GLY A 14 -15.95 19.30 -6.56
CA GLY A 14 -16.09 19.53 -8.00
C GLY A 14 -15.24 18.57 -8.83
N ARG A 15 -15.05 18.91 -10.11
CA ARG A 15 -14.34 18.04 -11.05
C ARG A 15 -12.81 18.13 -10.86
N VAL A 16 -12.16 16.99 -10.61
CA VAL A 16 -10.73 16.89 -10.27
C VAL A 16 -9.96 16.18 -11.38
N GLY A 17 -8.82 16.75 -11.79
CA GLY A 17 -7.82 16.04 -12.59
C GLY A 17 -6.80 15.34 -11.70
N ILE A 18 -6.51 14.05 -11.95
CA ILE A 18 -5.56 13.26 -11.18
C ILE A 18 -4.61 12.49 -12.10
N ILE A 19 -3.33 12.46 -11.74
CA ILE A 19 -2.34 11.58 -12.36
C ILE A 19 -2.32 10.27 -11.58
N ALA A 20 -2.53 9.15 -12.26
CA ALA A 20 -2.69 7.85 -11.61
C ALA A 20 -1.77 6.80 -12.22
N LYS A 21 -0.99 6.15 -11.35
CA LYS A 21 -0.30 4.89 -11.65
C LYS A 21 -1.28 3.73 -11.56
N GLY A 22 -0.85 2.52 -11.94
CA GLY A 22 -1.68 1.32 -11.84
C GLY A 22 -2.31 1.10 -10.46
N CYS A 23 -1.52 1.18 -9.38
CA CYS A 23 -2.02 1.06 -8.01
C CYS A 23 -2.95 2.21 -7.57
N ASP A 24 -2.70 3.44 -8.05
CA ASP A 24 -3.55 4.60 -7.76
C ASP A 24 -4.91 4.45 -8.45
N SER A 25 -4.92 4.03 -9.72
CA SER A 25 -6.13 3.76 -10.51
C SER A 25 -7.03 2.75 -9.81
N ARG A 26 -6.46 1.67 -9.26
CA ARG A 26 -7.21 0.72 -8.43
C ARG A 26 -7.81 1.36 -7.17
N SER A 27 -7.06 2.25 -6.50
CA SER A 27 -7.58 2.97 -5.34
C SER A 27 -8.73 3.92 -5.72
N ILE A 28 -8.66 4.57 -6.87
CA ILE A 28 -9.76 5.39 -7.41
C ILE A 28 -10.98 4.52 -7.68
N VAL A 29 -10.81 3.34 -8.30
CA VAL A 29 -11.90 2.38 -8.52
C VAL A 29 -12.54 1.98 -7.20
N SER A 30 -11.75 1.64 -6.16
CA SER A 30 -12.30 1.32 -4.84
C SER A 30 -13.08 2.47 -4.22
N LEU A 31 -12.62 3.72 -4.37
CA LEU A 31 -13.37 4.89 -3.89
C LEU A 31 -14.69 5.10 -4.65
N ILE A 32 -14.73 4.78 -5.94
CA ILE A 32 -15.96 4.80 -6.73
C ILE A 32 -16.92 3.71 -6.25
N GLN A 33 -16.44 2.47 -6.07
CA GLN A 33 -17.23 1.36 -5.55
C GLN A 33 -17.87 1.71 -4.19
N ASP A 34 -17.11 2.34 -3.28
CA ASP A 34 -17.57 2.77 -1.96
C ASP A 34 -18.43 4.06 -1.97
N ASN A 35 -18.80 4.56 -3.16
CA ASN A 35 -19.55 5.81 -3.36
C ASN A 35 -18.91 7.03 -2.66
N LYS A 36 -17.58 7.06 -2.58
CA LYS A 36 -16.82 8.20 -2.03
C LYS A 36 -16.43 9.21 -3.09
N VAL A 37 -16.37 8.77 -4.35
CA VAL A 37 -16.01 9.57 -5.50
C VAL A 37 -16.95 9.20 -6.64
N ALA A 38 -17.57 10.18 -7.28
CA ALA A 38 -18.33 9.97 -8.51
C ALA A 38 -17.35 9.89 -9.68
N ARG A 39 -17.51 8.91 -10.58
CA ARG A 39 -16.55 8.68 -11.67
C ARG A 39 -16.50 9.87 -12.65
N GLU A 40 -17.64 10.50 -12.89
CA GLU A 40 -17.82 11.67 -13.74
C GLU A 40 -17.09 12.93 -13.21
N ASP A 41 -16.86 12.98 -11.90
CA ASP A 41 -16.16 14.09 -11.25
C ASP A 41 -14.64 13.94 -11.29
N VAL A 42 -14.11 12.88 -11.90
CA VAL A 42 -12.66 12.66 -11.99
C VAL A 42 -12.21 12.53 -13.44
N VAL A 43 -11.11 13.22 -13.77
CA VAL A 43 -10.38 13.05 -15.02
C VAL A 43 -9.03 12.41 -14.70
N ILE A 44 -8.82 11.18 -15.18
CA ILE A 44 -7.67 10.35 -14.82
C ILE A 44 -6.66 10.35 -15.97
N LEU A 45 -5.50 10.94 -15.69
CA LEU A 45 -4.30 10.90 -16.53
C LEU A 45 -3.46 9.70 -16.09
N GLY A 46 -3.63 8.58 -16.80
CA GLY A 46 -2.93 7.34 -16.52
C GLY A 46 -1.45 7.42 -16.90
N ILE A 47 -0.58 6.92 -16.02
CA ILE A 47 0.85 6.75 -16.30
C ILE A 47 1.28 5.29 -16.05
N PRO A 48 1.84 4.60 -17.07
CA PRO A 48 2.46 3.29 -16.88
C PRO A 48 3.57 3.40 -15.83
N CYS A 49 3.49 2.58 -14.78
CA CYS A 49 4.41 2.63 -13.65
C CYS A 49 5.49 1.55 -13.78
N PRO A 50 6.77 1.91 -13.85
CA PRO A 50 7.83 0.95 -13.99
C PRO A 50 8.41 0.50 -12.63
N GLY A 51 7.68 0.73 -11.53
CA GLY A 51 8.08 0.44 -10.15
C GLY A 51 8.54 1.67 -9.37
N ILE A 52 8.35 1.64 -8.05
CA ILE A 52 8.76 2.70 -7.12
C ILE A 52 10.04 2.29 -6.39
N ILE A 53 11.04 3.18 -6.37
CA ILE A 53 12.31 2.98 -5.67
C ILE A 53 12.09 3.14 -4.15
N ASP A 54 12.56 2.16 -3.40
CA ASP A 54 12.62 2.13 -1.94
C ASP A 54 13.92 2.77 -1.45
N LEU A 55 13.79 3.93 -0.82
CA LEU A 55 14.94 4.68 -0.30
C LEU A 55 15.65 3.92 0.82
N SER A 56 14.95 3.09 1.60
CA SER A 56 15.57 2.35 2.69
C SER A 56 16.53 1.27 2.16
N LYS A 57 16.19 0.63 1.03
CA LYS A 57 17.11 -0.29 0.32
C LYS A 57 18.30 0.45 -0.28
N VAL A 58 18.07 1.65 -0.80
CA VAL A 58 19.13 2.52 -1.32
C VAL A 58 20.11 2.92 -0.20
N GLU A 59 19.59 3.33 0.96
CA GLU A 59 20.39 3.68 2.14
C GLU A 59 21.25 2.48 2.59
N GLU A 60 20.69 1.27 2.61
CA GLU A 60 21.43 0.05 2.96
C GLU A 60 22.53 -0.31 1.95
N LEU A 61 22.24 -0.20 0.64
CA LEU A 61 23.21 -0.52 -0.42
C LEU A 61 24.37 0.49 -0.50
N ILE A 62 24.10 1.76 -0.24
CA ILE A 62 25.11 2.83 -0.29
C ILE A 62 25.81 3.00 1.07
N GLY A 63 25.15 2.63 2.17
CA GLY A 63 25.65 2.85 3.53
C GLY A 63 25.62 4.32 3.95
N LYS A 64 24.65 5.08 3.45
CA LYS A 64 24.46 6.53 3.72
C LYS A 64 23.00 6.87 3.90
N ASP A 65 22.73 7.94 4.65
CA ASP A 65 21.37 8.45 4.81
C ASP A 65 20.88 9.10 3.51
N ARG A 66 19.56 9.08 3.25
CA ARG A 66 18.95 9.66 2.05
C ARG A 66 19.30 11.13 1.80
N ASP A 67 19.57 11.88 2.87
CA ASP A 67 19.92 13.31 2.80
C ASP A 67 21.34 13.53 2.26
N GLU A 68 22.18 12.49 2.24
CA GLU A 68 23.54 12.52 1.66
C GLU A 68 23.56 12.12 0.17
N LEU A 69 22.41 11.71 -0.40
CA LEU A 69 22.33 11.29 -1.79
C LEU A 69 22.19 12.52 -2.70
N GLU A 70 23.07 12.63 -3.69
CA GLU A 70 23.07 13.74 -4.65
C GLU A 70 22.05 13.51 -5.77
N ALA A 71 21.94 12.28 -6.27
CA ALA A 71 21.03 11.93 -7.35
C ALA A 71 20.67 10.44 -7.36
N ILE A 72 19.42 10.16 -7.73
CA ILE A 72 18.94 8.82 -8.07
C ILE A 72 18.32 8.91 -9.46
N ILE A 73 18.99 8.33 -10.45
CA ILE A 73 18.61 8.42 -11.86
C ILE A 73 18.27 7.01 -12.36
N ARG A 74 17.09 6.87 -12.96
CA ARG A 74 16.69 5.62 -13.61
C ARG A 74 17.14 5.63 -15.07
N GLU A 75 17.88 4.61 -15.46
CA GLU A 75 18.35 4.39 -16.83
C GLU A 75 17.90 2.99 -17.29
N GLY A 76 16.69 2.92 -17.87
CA GLY A 76 16.10 1.64 -18.30
C GLY A 76 15.80 0.69 -17.14
N ASP A 77 16.50 -0.45 -17.14
CA ASP A 77 16.45 -1.52 -16.14
C ASP A 77 17.43 -1.32 -14.98
N LYS A 78 18.15 -0.20 -14.96
CA LYS A 78 19.13 0.13 -13.93
C LYS A 78 18.81 1.42 -13.21
N VAL A 79 19.37 1.56 -12.02
CA VAL A 79 19.40 2.81 -11.28
C VAL A 79 20.85 3.21 -11.01
N VAL A 80 21.15 4.47 -11.28
CA VAL A 80 22.43 5.09 -10.98
C VAL A 80 22.24 6.01 -9.77
N ILE A 81 22.97 5.72 -8.70
CA ILE A 81 22.94 6.50 -7.45
C ILE A 81 24.26 7.24 -7.33
N THR A 82 24.18 8.54 -7.06
CA THR A 82 25.35 9.39 -6.84
C THR A 82 25.39 9.84 -5.39
N ALA A 83 26.51 9.58 -4.72
CA ALA A 83 26.81 10.04 -3.36
C ALA A 83 28.32 10.30 -3.24
N ASP A 84 28.71 11.40 -2.59
CA ASP A 84 30.11 11.87 -2.47
C ASP A 84 30.83 11.99 -3.83
N GLY A 85 30.13 12.43 -4.88
CA GLY A 85 30.63 12.45 -6.25
C GLY A 85 30.94 11.08 -6.87
N LYS A 86 30.68 9.97 -6.17
CA LYS A 86 30.82 8.60 -6.69
C LYS A 86 29.49 8.11 -7.25
N ARG A 87 29.54 7.59 -8.48
CA ARG A 87 28.41 6.91 -9.14
C ARG A 87 28.47 5.41 -8.90
N SER A 88 27.38 4.84 -8.40
CA SER A 88 27.17 3.41 -8.22
C SER A 88 25.94 2.96 -9.02
N GLU A 89 26.00 1.80 -9.64
CA GLU A 89 24.97 1.27 -10.53
C GLU A 89 24.41 -0.03 -9.94
N PHE A 90 23.08 -0.14 -9.91
CA PHE A 90 22.36 -1.32 -9.40
C PHE A 90 21.26 -1.72 -10.38
N SER A 91 20.92 -3.01 -10.39
CA SER A 91 19.70 -3.47 -11.05
C SER A 91 18.50 -2.81 -10.38
N ILE A 92 17.48 -2.46 -11.16
CA ILE A 92 16.32 -1.82 -10.58
C ILE A 92 15.60 -2.73 -9.56
N THR A 93 15.60 -4.04 -9.80
CA THR A 93 14.96 -5.02 -8.90
C THR A 93 15.57 -5.04 -7.49
N GLU A 94 16.80 -4.57 -7.33
CA GLU A 94 17.48 -4.48 -6.02
C GLU A 94 16.97 -3.31 -5.18
N VAL A 95 16.41 -2.27 -5.84
CA VAL A 95 16.03 -1.02 -5.19
C VAL A 95 14.53 -0.74 -5.21
N LEU A 96 13.70 -1.58 -5.83
CA LEU A 96 12.25 -1.39 -5.83
C LEU A 96 11.62 -1.83 -4.50
N PHE A 97 10.49 -1.22 -4.15
CA PHE A 97 9.61 -1.75 -3.10
C PHE A 97 9.14 -3.17 -3.44
N ASP A 98 9.01 -4.02 -2.42
CA ASP A 98 8.67 -5.44 -2.60
C ASP A 98 7.36 -5.64 -3.38
N ASN A 99 6.35 -4.78 -3.19
CA ASN A 99 5.10 -4.88 -3.94
C ASN A 99 5.24 -4.60 -5.45
N CYS A 100 6.24 -3.81 -5.84
CA CYS A 100 6.51 -3.50 -7.24
C CYS A 100 7.18 -4.66 -7.98
N LEU A 101 7.88 -5.55 -7.26
CA LEU A 101 8.56 -6.73 -7.84
C LEU A 101 7.58 -7.77 -8.39
N GLY A 102 6.33 -7.77 -7.92
CA GLY A 102 5.27 -8.69 -8.35
C GLY A 102 4.02 -7.97 -8.88
N CYS A 103 4.19 -6.76 -9.44
CA CYS A 103 3.07 -5.93 -9.86
C CYS A 103 2.35 -6.50 -11.11
N GLU A 104 1.12 -6.99 -10.91
CA GLU A 104 0.25 -7.50 -11.98
C GLU A 104 -0.30 -6.39 -12.89
N LEU A 105 -0.41 -5.16 -12.38
CA LEU A 105 -1.14 -4.06 -13.03
C LEU A 105 -0.29 -2.77 -13.02
N PRO A 106 0.86 -2.73 -13.72
CA PRO A 106 1.71 -1.54 -13.79
C PRO A 106 1.07 -0.42 -14.62
N THR A 107 0.23 -0.78 -15.59
CA THR A 107 -0.56 0.15 -16.40
C THR A 107 -1.95 0.34 -15.77
N PRO A 108 -2.40 1.59 -15.52
CA PRO A 108 -3.76 1.90 -15.07
C PRO A 108 -4.81 1.17 -15.90
N GLN A 109 -5.82 0.60 -15.26
CA GLN A 109 -6.97 -0.01 -15.95
C GLN A 109 -8.09 1.01 -16.15
N GLU A 110 -8.35 1.84 -15.14
CA GLU A 110 -9.26 2.97 -15.24
C GLU A 110 -8.46 4.26 -15.51
N TYR A 111 -8.65 4.85 -16.69
CA TYR A 111 -8.07 6.14 -17.08
C TYR A 111 -8.90 6.80 -18.20
N ASP A 112 -8.75 8.12 -18.37
CA ASP A 112 -9.31 8.87 -19.50
C ASP A 112 -8.26 9.11 -20.59
N ILE A 113 -7.00 9.37 -20.19
CA ILE A 113 -5.87 9.61 -21.10
C ILE A 113 -4.68 8.81 -20.58
N LEU A 114 -4.10 7.94 -21.41
CA LEU A 114 -2.85 7.24 -21.09
C LEU A 114 -1.65 8.05 -21.61
N LEU A 115 -0.71 8.34 -20.71
CA LEU A 115 0.52 9.07 -21.01
C LEU A 115 1.69 8.08 -21.07
N GLY A 116 2.04 7.64 -22.28
CA GLY A 116 3.11 6.68 -22.56
C GLY A 116 2.60 5.32 -23.00
N GLU A 117 3.53 4.41 -23.29
CA GLU A 117 3.21 3.06 -23.76
C GLU A 117 2.90 2.12 -22.59
N PRO A 118 1.92 1.21 -22.73
CA PRO A 118 1.63 0.20 -21.71
C PRO A 118 2.87 -0.61 -21.31
N THR A 119 3.06 -0.76 -20.00
CA THR A 119 4.09 -1.62 -19.42
C THR A 119 3.53 -3.01 -19.18
N LEU A 120 4.32 -4.05 -19.48
CA LEU A 120 3.96 -5.43 -19.19
C LEU A 120 3.99 -5.71 -17.68
N PRO A 121 3.11 -6.59 -17.17
CA PRO A 121 3.14 -7.03 -15.78
C PRO A 121 4.50 -7.58 -15.36
N VAL A 122 4.92 -7.28 -14.13
CA VAL A 122 6.09 -7.91 -13.50
C VAL A 122 5.57 -9.08 -12.68
N THR A 123 5.87 -10.30 -13.11
CA THR A 123 5.28 -11.52 -12.53
C THR A 123 6.23 -12.28 -11.60
N ASP A 124 7.27 -11.63 -11.05
CA ASP A 124 8.11 -12.23 -10.01
C ASP A 124 7.40 -12.14 -8.64
N ARG A 125 6.34 -12.95 -8.50
CA ARG A 125 5.59 -13.05 -7.24
C ARG A 125 6.46 -13.57 -6.10
N SER A 126 7.40 -14.46 -6.39
CA SER A 126 8.34 -15.01 -5.41
C SER A 126 9.13 -13.91 -4.71
N ALA A 127 9.71 -12.98 -5.46
CA ALA A 127 10.45 -11.86 -4.88
C ALA A 127 9.54 -10.92 -4.07
N SER A 128 8.33 -10.63 -4.57
CA SER A 128 7.37 -9.75 -3.89
C SER A 128 6.81 -10.30 -2.57
N GLN A 129 6.72 -11.63 -2.47
CA GLN A 129 6.14 -12.34 -1.32
C GLN A 129 7.19 -12.90 -0.36
N ALA A 130 8.47 -12.93 -0.72
CA ALA A 130 9.54 -13.56 0.08
C ALA A 130 9.51 -13.18 1.57
N LYS A 131 9.40 -11.89 1.88
CA LYS A 131 9.33 -11.37 3.26
C LYS A 131 8.05 -11.79 3.99
N ILE A 132 6.93 -11.86 3.27
CA ILE A 132 5.63 -12.26 3.82
C ILE A 132 5.65 -13.75 4.13
N GLU A 133 6.12 -14.58 3.21
CA GLU A 133 6.25 -16.02 3.38
C GLU A 133 7.24 -16.38 4.50
N GLN A 134 8.34 -15.63 4.62
CA GLN A 134 9.25 -15.75 5.75
C GLN A 134 8.52 -15.52 7.08
N LEU A 135 7.71 -14.45 7.20
CA LEU A 135 6.95 -14.16 8.42
C LEU A 135 5.84 -15.19 8.68
N LYS A 136 5.18 -15.71 7.64
CA LYS A 136 4.18 -16.77 7.75
C LYS A 136 4.78 -18.08 8.27
N GLY A 137 5.96 -18.44 7.77
CA GLY A 137 6.69 -19.64 8.15
C GLY A 137 7.29 -19.60 9.56
N MET A 138 7.33 -18.44 10.23
CA MET A 138 7.81 -18.36 11.61
C MET A 138 6.85 -19.08 12.57
N PRO A 139 7.38 -19.85 13.55
CA PRO A 139 6.54 -20.39 14.62
C PRO A 139 5.84 -19.26 15.40
N PRO A 140 4.68 -19.52 16.03
CA PRO A 140 3.84 -18.49 16.65
C PRO A 140 4.59 -17.58 17.64
N GLN A 141 5.45 -18.14 18.48
CA GLN A 141 6.18 -17.40 19.50
C GLN A 141 7.25 -16.44 18.92
N PRO A 142 8.20 -16.89 18.08
CA PRO A 142 9.11 -16.00 17.34
C PRO A 142 8.39 -14.93 16.52
N ARG A 143 7.28 -15.28 15.86
CA ARG A 143 6.50 -14.32 15.07
C ARG A 143 5.86 -13.25 15.96
N TRP A 144 5.39 -13.63 17.14
CA TRP A 144 4.86 -12.71 18.14
C TRP A 144 5.93 -11.76 18.66
N GLU A 145 7.13 -12.26 18.93
CA GLU A 145 8.28 -11.46 19.36
C GLU A 145 8.71 -10.47 18.27
N PHE A 146 8.76 -10.91 17.01
CA PHE A 146 9.01 -10.04 15.87
C PHE A 146 8.05 -8.85 15.85
N TRP A 147 6.73 -9.10 15.87
CA TRP A 147 5.74 -8.02 15.83
C TRP A 147 5.76 -7.16 17.09
N SER A 148 6.01 -7.75 18.26
CA SER A 148 6.14 -7.00 19.52
C SER A 148 7.31 -6.01 19.43
N ASN A 149 8.45 -6.43 18.88
CA ASN A 149 9.63 -5.59 18.69
C ASN A 149 9.38 -4.49 17.64
N GLU A 150 8.83 -4.84 16.48
CA GLU A 150 8.50 -3.89 15.42
C GLU A 150 7.52 -2.80 15.91
N LEU A 151 6.45 -3.20 16.57
CA LEU A 151 5.40 -2.29 17.04
C LEU A 151 5.79 -1.51 18.30
N SER A 152 6.82 -1.93 19.02
CA SER A 152 7.44 -1.13 20.09
C SER A 152 8.12 0.12 19.55
N ARG A 153 8.59 0.10 18.29
CA ARG A 153 9.19 1.27 17.62
C ARG A 153 8.14 2.24 17.06
N CYS A 154 6.88 1.83 16.99
CA CYS A 154 5.82 2.66 16.42
C CYS A 154 5.52 3.86 17.32
N ILE A 155 5.88 5.05 16.85
CA ILE A 155 5.62 6.33 17.51
C ILE A 155 4.17 6.83 17.33
N ARG A 156 3.33 6.04 16.68
CA ARG A 156 1.93 6.35 16.38
C ARG A 156 1.71 7.74 15.74
N CYS A 157 2.52 8.06 14.75
CA CYS A 157 2.39 9.28 13.93
C CYS A 157 1.22 9.25 12.93
N TYR A 158 0.53 8.11 12.81
CA TYR A 158 -0.59 7.87 11.89
C TYR A 158 -0.33 8.10 10.40
N ALA A 159 0.94 8.24 9.97
CA ALA A 159 1.28 8.40 8.55
C ALA A 159 0.71 7.29 7.67
N CYS A 160 0.74 6.04 8.13
CA CYS A 160 0.18 4.89 7.43
C CYS A 160 -1.36 4.93 7.28
N ARG A 161 -2.08 5.62 8.18
CA ARG A 161 -3.51 5.90 8.06
C ARG A 161 -3.74 7.03 7.06
N ASN A 162 -3.06 8.15 7.24
CA ASN A 162 -3.32 9.38 6.48
C ASN A 162 -2.92 9.28 4.99
N VAL A 163 -1.96 8.41 4.67
CA VAL A 163 -1.57 8.14 3.27
C VAL A 163 -2.54 7.19 2.56
N CYS A 164 -3.43 6.50 3.28
CA CYS A 164 -4.19 5.38 2.73
C CYS A 164 -5.52 5.85 2.12
N PRO A 165 -5.77 5.61 0.81
CA PRO A 165 -7.04 5.97 0.18
C PRO A 165 -8.25 5.21 0.76
N ALA A 166 -8.05 4.03 1.37
CA ALA A 166 -9.11 3.27 2.01
C ALA A 166 -9.52 3.83 3.40
N CYS A 167 -8.79 4.80 3.95
CA CYS A 167 -9.06 5.39 5.26
C CYS A 167 -9.81 6.72 5.15
N PHE A 168 -11.04 6.70 4.64
CA PHE A 168 -11.88 7.89 4.42
C PHE A 168 -12.98 8.11 5.48
N CYS A 169 -12.94 7.38 6.60
CA CYS A 169 -13.96 7.49 7.65
C CYS A 169 -14.02 8.91 8.24
N GLN A 170 -15.21 9.47 8.41
CA GLN A 170 -15.40 10.79 9.04
C GLN A 170 -15.13 10.77 10.55
N ARG A 171 -15.28 9.61 11.18
CA ARG A 171 -14.96 9.36 12.59
C ARG A 171 -14.04 8.15 12.66
N CYS A 172 -12.89 8.31 13.30
CA CYS A 172 -11.88 7.26 13.41
C CYS A 172 -11.72 6.83 14.86
N PHE A 173 -11.72 5.52 15.12
CA PHE A 173 -11.53 4.95 16.46
C PHE A 173 -10.26 5.42 17.18
N VAL A 174 -9.26 5.93 16.45
CA VAL A 174 -8.02 6.47 17.01
C VAL A 174 -8.17 7.89 17.55
N GLU A 175 -9.24 8.59 17.17
CA GLU A 175 -9.58 9.96 17.58
C GLU A 175 -10.72 9.98 18.61
N GLU A 176 -11.45 8.87 18.76
CA GLU A 176 -12.54 8.76 19.72
C GLU A 176 -12.03 8.54 21.14
N THR A 177 -12.53 9.34 22.08
CA THR A 177 -12.27 9.17 23.52
C THR A 177 -13.38 8.40 24.23
N GLU A 178 -14.55 8.25 23.63
CA GLU A 178 -15.73 7.60 24.21
C GLU A 178 -16.47 6.72 23.17
N PRO A 179 -16.35 5.37 23.24
CA PRO A 179 -15.46 4.61 24.11
C PRO A 179 -13.99 4.77 23.66
N GLN A 180 -13.06 4.73 24.62
CA GLN A 180 -11.63 4.75 24.33
C GLN A 180 -11.17 3.38 23.84
N TRP A 181 -10.84 3.28 22.55
CA TRP A 181 -10.33 2.04 21.95
C TRP A 181 -8.82 1.86 22.12
N LEU A 182 -8.08 2.97 22.17
CA LEU A 182 -6.62 2.98 22.28
C LEU A 182 -6.18 3.95 23.37
N MET A 183 -5.20 3.55 24.18
CA MET A 183 -4.58 4.45 25.15
C MET A 183 -3.77 5.53 24.44
N PRO A 184 -3.79 6.81 24.83
CA PRO A 184 -3.00 7.86 24.16
C PRO A 184 -1.49 7.59 24.15
N VAL A 185 -0.98 6.87 25.16
CA VAL A 185 0.43 6.50 25.25
C VAL A 185 0.73 5.32 24.31
N PRO A 186 1.72 5.43 23.41
CA PRO A 186 2.07 4.37 22.48
C PRO A 186 2.80 3.22 23.17
N ARG A 187 2.06 2.20 23.60
CA ARG A 187 2.60 0.88 23.96
C ARG A 187 2.45 -0.07 22.78
N TRP A 188 3.30 -1.09 22.72
CA TRP A 188 3.30 -2.03 21.60
C TRP A 188 1.96 -2.79 21.47
N GLN A 189 1.29 -3.10 22.58
CA GLN A 189 -0.04 -3.74 22.58
C GLN A 189 -1.10 -2.84 21.93
N ASP A 190 -1.16 -1.57 22.32
CA ASP A 190 -2.07 -0.60 21.69
C ASP A 190 -1.71 -0.35 20.22
N ASN A 191 -0.42 -0.37 19.87
CA ASN A 191 0.03 -0.25 18.49
C ASN A 191 -0.37 -1.49 17.65
N LEU A 192 -0.33 -2.69 18.25
CA LEU A 192 -0.86 -3.91 17.65
C LEU A 192 -2.37 -3.79 17.43
N MET A 193 -3.12 -3.37 18.45
CA MET A 193 -4.57 -3.16 18.32
C MET A 193 -4.91 -2.14 17.23
N PHE A 194 -4.18 -1.03 17.16
CA PHE A 194 -4.32 -0.04 16.08
C PHE A 194 -4.15 -0.70 14.70
N GLN A 195 -3.08 -1.46 14.49
CA GLN A 195 -2.82 -2.10 13.21
C GLN A 195 -3.86 -3.19 12.90
N VAL A 196 -4.26 -4.02 13.87
CA VAL A 196 -5.27 -5.07 13.68
C VAL A 196 -6.61 -4.46 13.29
N ILE A 197 -7.12 -3.50 14.07
CA ILE A 197 -8.40 -2.84 13.79
C ILE A 197 -8.36 -2.14 12.42
N ARG A 198 -7.27 -1.43 12.12
CA ARG A 198 -7.10 -0.78 10.81
C ARG A 198 -7.11 -1.79 9.67
N ASN A 199 -6.41 -2.92 9.80
CA ASN A 199 -6.38 -3.98 8.78
C ASN A 199 -7.77 -4.55 8.52
N ILE A 200 -8.57 -4.76 9.57
CA ILE A 200 -9.97 -5.21 9.44
C ILE A 200 -10.81 -4.14 8.72
N HIS A 201 -10.70 -2.86 9.09
CA HIS A 201 -11.49 -1.80 8.46
C HIS A 201 -11.21 -1.61 6.95
N VAL A 202 -9.97 -1.89 6.51
CA VAL A 202 -9.58 -1.77 5.10
C VAL A 202 -9.66 -3.10 4.33
N ALA A 203 -10.13 -4.19 4.96
CA ALA A 203 -10.37 -5.46 4.28
C ALA A 203 -11.34 -5.25 3.11
N GLY A 204 -11.04 -5.84 1.96
CA GLY A 204 -11.78 -5.61 0.71
C GLY A 204 -11.55 -4.25 0.03
N ARG A 205 -10.78 -3.33 0.63
CA ARG A 205 -10.47 -2.01 0.04
C ARG A 205 -8.98 -1.80 -0.25
N CYS A 206 -8.11 -2.56 0.41
CA CYS A 206 -6.66 -2.48 0.20
C CYS A 206 -6.30 -2.92 -1.23
N THR A 207 -5.54 -2.09 -1.96
CA THR A 207 -5.08 -2.40 -3.33
C THR A 207 -3.63 -2.90 -3.40
N ASP A 208 -3.03 -3.25 -2.25
CA ASP A 208 -1.61 -3.61 -2.11
C ASP A 208 -0.63 -2.56 -2.68
N CYS A 209 -0.98 -1.27 -2.54
CA CYS A 209 -0.14 -0.17 -3.04
C CYS A 209 1.15 0.07 -2.22
N GLY A 210 1.27 -0.49 -1.01
CA GLY A 210 2.47 -0.40 -0.18
C GLY A 210 2.70 0.95 0.52
N GLU A 211 1.82 1.94 0.31
CA GLU A 211 2.02 3.29 0.86
C GLU A 211 2.05 3.33 2.41
N CYS A 212 1.37 2.40 3.09
CA CYS A 212 1.39 2.33 4.56
C CYS A 212 2.79 2.04 5.12
N GLU A 213 3.55 1.13 4.50
CA GLU A 213 4.92 0.79 4.86
C GLU A 213 5.87 1.91 4.46
N ARG A 214 5.74 2.40 3.24
CA ARG A 214 6.57 3.48 2.71
C ARG A 214 6.45 4.78 3.51
N ALA A 215 5.27 5.11 4.02
CA ALA A 215 5.06 6.31 4.83
C ALA A 215 5.55 6.14 6.28
N CYS A 216 5.97 4.95 6.69
CA CYS A 216 6.42 4.69 8.05
C CYS A 216 7.82 5.28 8.28
N PRO A 217 8.00 6.29 9.17
CA PRO A 217 9.31 6.89 9.39
C PRO A 217 10.29 5.98 10.16
N VAL A 218 9.79 4.85 10.69
CA VAL A 218 10.58 3.86 11.45
C VAL A 218 10.62 2.51 10.73
N ASN A 219 10.28 2.47 9.44
CA ASN A 219 10.43 1.29 8.56
C ASN A 219 9.77 0.01 9.09
N ILE A 220 8.61 0.11 9.75
CA ILE A 220 7.83 -1.06 10.16
C ILE A 220 7.23 -1.69 8.90
N PRO A 221 7.32 -3.03 8.72
CA PRO A 221 6.84 -3.72 7.53
C PRO A 221 5.32 -3.89 7.51
N LEU A 222 4.59 -2.76 7.51
CA LEU A 222 3.13 -2.72 7.62
C LEU A 222 2.43 -3.38 6.43
N ARG A 223 3.09 -3.45 5.25
CA ARG A 223 2.52 -4.12 4.10
C ARG A 223 2.30 -5.60 4.39
N SER A 224 3.19 -6.25 5.14
CA SER A 224 3.08 -7.67 5.47
C SER A 224 1.75 -8.02 6.17
N LEU A 225 1.22 -7.11 7.00
CA LEU A 225 -0.10 -7.29 7.63
C LEU A 225 -1.24 -7.06 6.62
N THR A 226 -1.18 -5.96 5.87
CA THR A 226 -2.25 -5.60 4.92
C THR A 226 -2.34 -6.52 3.73
N LYS A 227 -1.21 -7.06 3.28
CA LYS A 227 -1.14 -8.00 2.17
C LYS A 227 -1.67 -9.36 2.59
N GLU A 228 -1.43 -9.76 3.84
CA GLU A 228 -2.04 -10.98 4.36
C GLU A 228 -3.57 -10.88 4.39
N MET A 229 -4.11 -9.78 4.91
CA MET A 229 -5.56 -9.55 4.86
C MET A 229 -6.09 -9.50 3.42
N TYR A 230 -5.34 -8.89 2.49
CA TYR A 230 -5.68 -8.86 1.07
C TYR A 230 -5.75 -10.26 0.46
N ASP A 231 -4.79 -11.13 0.78
CA ASP A 231 -4.73 -12.51 0.26
C ASP A 231 -5.85 -13.37 0.85
N ILE A 232 -6.10 -13.26 2.16
CA ILE A 232 -7.25 -13.92 2.81
C ILE A 232 -8.56 -13.53 2.13
N VAL A 233 -8.75 -12.25 1.83
CA VAL A 233 -9.95 -11.77 1.11
C VAL A 233 -10.05 -12.37 -0.29
N GLY A 234 -8.93 -12.44 -1.02
CA GLY A 234 -8.90 -13.04 -2.36
C GLY A 234 -9.13 -14.56 -2.35
N GLU A 235 -8.67 -15.26 -1.33
CA GLU A 235 -8.83 -16.70 -1.16
C GLU A 235 -10.26 -17.06 -0.76
N LEU A 236 -10.82 -16.39 0.25
CA LEU A 236 -12.14 -16.71 0.80
C LEU A 236 -13.31 -16.17 -0.04
N PHE A 237 -13.15 -15.00 -0.64
CA PHE A 237 -14.25 -14.31 -1.33
C PHE A 237 -14.02 -14.10 -2.82
N HIS A 238 -12.90 -14.60 -3.36
CA HIS A 238 -12.51 -14.39 -4.76
C HIS A 238 -12.53 -12.91 -5.19
N PHE A 239 -12.29 -12.01 -4.22
CA PHE A 239 -12.44 -10.58 -4.39
C PHE A 239 -11.07 -9.89 -4.43
N LYS A 240 -10.86 -9.04 -5.45
CA LYS A 240 -9.69 -8.15 -5.55
C LYS A 240 -10.15 -6.70 -5.58
N ALA A 241 -9.67 -5.90 -4.62
CA ALA A 241 -10.02 -4.49 -4.55
C ALA A 241 -9.56 -3.71 -5.79
N GLY A 242 -10.41 -2.81 -6.27
CA GLY A 242 -10.06 -1.84 -7.31
C GLY A 242 -9.98 -2.42 -8.72
N MET A 243 -10.66 -3.54 -8.99
CA MET A 243 -10.67 -4.21 -10.31
C MET A 243 -11.82 -3.76 -11.19
N ASP A 244 -13.03 -3.67 -10.64
CA ASP A 244 -14.24 -3.34 -11.39
C ASP A 244 -15.14 -2.38 -10.59
N LYS A 245 -15.33 -1.16 -11.09
CA LYS A 245 -16.11 -0.11 -10.41
C LYS A 245 -17.60 -0.45 -10.25
N ASP A 246 -18.12 -1.37 -11.07
CA ASP A 246 -19.54 -1.74 -11.07
C ASP A 246 -19.83 -2.92 -10.11
N THR A 247 -18.78 -3.61 -9.63
CA THR A 247 -18.91 -4.66 -8.62
C THR A 247 -19.18 -4.05 -7.24
N ALA A 248 -20.14 -4.60 -6.51
CA ALA A 248 -20.47 -4.15 -5.16
C ALA A 248 -19.27 -4.29 -4.19
N PRO A 249 -19.06 -3.35 -3.26
CA PRO A 249 -18.01 -3.49 -2.25
C PRO A 249 -18.24 -4.73 -1.39
N LEU A 250 -17.17 -5.48 -1.13
CA LEU A 250 -17.20 -6.76 -0.42
C LEU A 250 -18.02 -6.70 0.88
N MET A 251 -17.76 -5.73 1.75
CA MET A 251 -18.39 -5.63 3.08
C MET A 251 -19.84 -5.14 3.05
N THR A 252 -20.39 -4.85 1.87
CA THR A 252 -21.78 -4.37 1.66
C THR A 252 -22.58 -5.27 0.74
N HIS A 253 -21.94 -6.28 0.14
CA HIS A 253 -22.55 -7.27 -0.73
C HIS A 253 -22.80 -8.54 0.07
N TYR A 254 -23.94 -9.17 -0.17
CA TYR A 254 -24.31 -10.45 0.45
C TYR A 254 -24.70 -11.42 -0.66
N GLU A 255 -24.09 -12.60 -0.66
CA GLU A 255 -24.49 -13.71 -1.52
C GLU A 255 -25.10 -14.82 -0.65
N GLN A 256 -26.18 -15.42 -1.13
CA GLN A 256 -26.90 -16.45 -0.38
C GLN A 256 -26.08 -17.76 -0.27
N GLU A 257 -25.16 -17.98 -1.21
CA GLU A 257 -24.15 -19.05 -1.19
C GLU A 257 -22.78 -18.41 -0.86
N GLU A 258 -22.58 -17.95 0.37
CA GLU A 258 -21.24 -17.59 0.86
C GLU A 258 -20.39 -18.87 1.04
N ALA A 259 -19.06 -18.75 1.00
CA ALA A 259 -18.13 -19.86 1.19
C ALA A 259 -18.30 -20.49 2.58
N GLU A 260 -19.20 -21.46 2.70
CA GLU A 260 -19.45 -22.25 3.91
C GLU A 260 -18.33 -23.27 4.14
N ASP A 261 -17.15 -22.81 4.57
CA ASP A 261 -16.12 -23.69 5.15
C ASP A 261 -15.92 -23.44 6.66
N PHE A 262 -16.81 -22.65 7.29
CA PHE A 262 -16.83 -22.44 8.74
C PHE A 262 -17.67 -23.50 9.48
N ILE A 263 -17.28 -24.78 9.38
CA ILE A 263 -17.68 -25.84 10.34
C ILE A 263 -16.50 -26.77 10.63
#